data_AF-A0A2K5I5K3-F1
#
_entry.id   AF-A0A2K5I5K3-F1
#
_cell.length_a   1.000
_cell.length_b   1.000
_cell.length_c   1.000
_cell.angle_alpha   90.00
_cell.angle_beta   90.00
_cell.angle_gamma   90.00
#
_symmetry.space_group_name_H-M   'P 1'
#
loop_
_entity.id
_entity.type
_entity.pdbx_description
1 polymer ?
#
loop_
_entity_poly.entity_id
_entity_poly.type
_entity_poly.pdbx_seq_one_letter_code
_entity_poly.pdbx_strand_id
1 'polypeptide(L)'
;MLRSICTTVLELLDKYLIANATNPESKVFDLKMKGDYFRYPAEVACGDDRKQTTDNSPGAYQEAFDISKKEMQPTHPIRLGLALNFSSLPACWLKRLLMRPLLNLIH
;
A
#
# COMPACT_ATOMS: atom_id res chain seq x y z
N MET A 1 -5.38 -2.62 21.69
CA MET A 1 -4.06 -3.27 21.57
C MET A 1 -3.52 -3.20 20.14
N LEU A 2 -4.12 -3.91 19.16
CA LEU A 2 -3.58 -4.01 17.80
C LEU A 2 -3.48 -2.67 17.04
N ARG A 3 -4.49 -1.79 17.14
CA ARG A 3 -4.47 -0.48 16.47
C ARG A 3 -3.27 0.38 16.88
N SER A 4 -2.94 0.43 18.18
CA SER A 4 -1.81 1.22 18.68
C SER A 4 -0.48 0.73 18.12
N ILE A 5 -0.30 -0.60 18.03
CA ILE A 5 0.90 -1.20 17.45
C ILE A 5 1.00 -0.87 15.97
N CYS A 6 -0.11 -1.00 15.22
CA CYS A 6 -0.14 -0.63 13.80
C CYS A 6 0.17 0.86 13.61
N THR A 7 -0.40 1.76 14.41
CA THR A 7 -0.11 3.20 14.33
C THR A 7 1.36 3.50 14.61
N THR A 8 1.96 2.91 15.65
CA THR A 8 3.39 3.08 15.94
C THR A 8 4.28 2.60 14.80
N VAL A 9 3.96 1.46 14.19
CA VAL A 9 4.72 0.94 13.04
C VAL A 9 4.55 1.84 11.81
N LEU A 10 3.34 2.36 11.56
CA LEU A 10 3.09 3.29 10.47
C LEU A 10 3.87 4.60 10.63
N GLU A 11 3.93 5.15 11.85
CA GLU A 11 4.73 6.34 12.14
C GLU A 11 6.23 6.09 11.97
N LEU A 12 6.72 4.91 12.36
CA LEU A 12 8.12 4.53 12.19
C LEU A 12 8.49 4.34 10.71
N LEU A 13 7.58 3.73 9.93
CA LEU A 13 7.72 3.60 8.49
C LEU A 13 7.81 4.97 7.81
N ASP A 14 6.94 5.92 8.16
CA ASP A 14 6.93 7.24 7.52
C ASP A 14 8.08 8.15 7.97
N LYS A 15 8.39 8.20 9.26
CA LYS A 15 9.44 9.10 9.77
C LYS A 15 10.86 8.62 9.48
N TYR A 16 11.09 7.31 9.44
CA TYR A 16 12.44 6.76 9.40
C TYR A 16 12.70 5.88 8.19
N LEU A 17 11.87 4.89 7.90
CA LEU A 17 12.20 3.90 6.86
C LEU A 17 12.00 4.49 5.45
N ILE A 18 10.81 4.98 5.14
CA ILE A 18 10.48 5.56 3.82
C ILE A 18 11.26 6.84 3.57
N ALA A 19 11.47 7.67 4.61
CA ALA A 19 12.21 8.94 4.50
C ALA A 19 13.71 8.74 4.25
N ASN A 20 14.32 7.69 4.80
CA ASN A 20 15.75 7.40 4.64
C ASN A 20 16.04 6.31 3.59
N ALA A 21 15.02 5.72 2.96
CA ALA A 21 15.19 4.72 1.92
C ALA A 21 15.81 5.34 0.66
N THR A 22 17.11 5.16 0.48
CA THR A 22 17.86 5.56 -0.71
C THR A 22 17.75 4.54 -1.84
N ASN A 23 17.61 3.25 -1.51
CA ASN A 23 17.38 2.19 -2.49
C ASN A 23 15.89 2.12 -2.86
N PRO A 24 15.53 2.20 -4.16
CA PRO A 24 14.14 2.05 -4.60
C PRO A 24 13.53 0.69 -4.20
N GLU A 25 14.32 -0.38 -4.08
CA GLU A 25 13.85 -1.68 -3.58
C GLU A 25 13.40 -1.64 -2.14
N SER A 26 14.21 -1.03 -1.26
CA SER A 26 13.86 -0.84 0.14
C SER A 26 12.61 0.04 0.26
N LYS A 27 12.54 1.12 -0.54
CA LYS A 27 11.38 2.02 -0.54
C LYS A 27 10.08 1.32 -0.94
N VAL A 28 10.11 0.47 -1.97
CA VAL A 28 8.94 -0.33 -2.38
C VAL A 28 8.57 -1.36 -1.32
N PHE A 29 9.55 -1.98 -0.66
CA PHE A 29 9.31 -2.92 0.42
C PHE A 29 8.64 -2.25 1.64
N ASP A 30 9.12 -1.07 2.03
CA ASP A 30 8.58 -0.31 3.15
C ASP A 30 7.18 0.24 2.85
N LEU A 31 6.93 0.70 1.62
CA LEU A 31 5.59 1.13 1.18
C LEU A 31 4.60 -0.04 1.13
N LYS A 32 5.04 -1.23 0.71
CA LYS A 32 4.23 -2.44 0.77
C LYS A 32 3.87 -2.79 2.23
N MET A 33 4.86 -2.75 3.13
CA MET A 33 4.65 -2.95 4.56
C MET A 33 3.64 -1.94 5.11
N LYS A 34 3.75 -0.66 4.74
CA LYS A 34 2.79 0.39 5.11
C LYS A 34 1.35 0.02 4.69
N GLY A 35 1.17 -0.48 3.45
CA GLY A 35 -0.12 -0.97 2.97
C GLY A 35 -0.69 -2.14 3.79
N ASP A 36 0.17 -3.10 4.18
CA ASP A 36 -0.19 -4.25 5.02
C ASP A 36 -0.61 -3.80 6.44
N TYR A 37 0.11 -2.85 7.03
CA TYR A 37 -0.21 -2.31 8.36
C TYR A 37 -1.45 -1.40 8.39
N PHE A 38 -1.86 -0.82 7.26
CA PHE A 38 -3.19 -0.22 7.14
C PHE A 38 -4.29 -1.26 6.98
N ARG A 39 -4.00 -2.43 6.39
CA ARG A 39 -5.01 -3.49 6.22
C ARG A 39 -5.33 -4.20 7.55
N TYR A 40 -4.35 -4.48 8.40
CA TYR A 40 -4.59 -5.20 9.66
C TYR A 40 -5.64 -4.56 10.58
N PRO A 41 -5.63 -3.22 10.85
CA PRO A 41 -6.69 -2.57 11.61
C PRO A 41 -8.06 -2.65 10.92
N ALA A 42 -8.11 -2.63 9.58
CA ALA A 42 -9.36 -2.71 8.80
C ALA A 42 -10.00 -4.11 8.82
N GLU A 43 -9.22 -5.15 9.08
CA GLU A 43 -9.71 -6.52 9.26
C GLU A 43 -10.35 -6.73 10.64
N VAL A 44 -9.87 -6.02 11.66
CA VAL A 44 -10.41 -6.10 13.04
C VAL A 44 -11.40 -4.99 13.39
N ALA A 45 -11.55 -3.96 12.55
CA ALA A 45 -12.48 -2.86 12.79
C ALA A 45 -13.89 -3.16 12.23
N CYS A 46 -14.90 -2.98 13.06
CA CYS A 46 -16.32 -2.97 12.69
C CYS A 46 -16.85 -1.53 12.65
N GLY A 47 -17.72 -1.20 11.68
CA GLY A 47 -18.36 0.12 11.57
C GLY A 47 -17.55 1.17 10.77
N ASP A 48 -17.74 2.45 11.06
CA ASP A 48 -17.18 3.58 10.29
C ASP A 48 -15.65 3.71 10.36
N ASP A 49 -15.01 3.18 11.42
CA ASP A 49 -13.53 3.10 11.55
C ASP A 49 -12.88 2.33 10.38
N ARG A 50 -13.64 1.43 9.77
CA ARG A 50 -13.19 0.64 8.61
C ARG A 50 -13.00 1.51 7.37
N LYS A 51 -13.79 2.58 7.19
CA LYS A 51 -13.76 3.44 5.99
C LYS A 51 -12.50 4.31 5.94
N GLN A 52 -12.14 4.96 7.06
CA GLN A 52 -10.93 5.79 7.13
C GLN A 52 -9.66 4.98 6.87
N THR A 53 -9.59 3.76 7.42
CA THR A 53 -8.44 2.86 7.22
C THR A 53 -8.42 2.31 5.79
N THR A 54 -9.59 2.15 5.17
CA THR A 54 -9.75 1.66 3.79
C THR A 54 -9.30 2.67 2.72
N ASP A 55 -9.33 3.96 3.01
CA ASP A 55 -8.98 4.99 2.03
C ASP A 55 -7.47 5.24 1.89
N ASN A 56 -6.68 4.95 2.94
CA ASN A 56 -5.24 5.21 2.97
C ASN A 56 -4.36 4.05 2.49
N SER A 57 -4.80 2.80 2.68
CA SER A 57 -4.09 1.59 2.21
C SER A 57 -3.84 1.53 0.69
N PRO A 58 -4.81 1.88 -0.21
CA PRO A 58 -4.60 1.74 -1.65
C PRO A 58 -3.56 2.74 -2.17
N GLY A 59 -3.41 3.90 -1.51
CA GLY A 59 -2.41 4.91 -1.89
C GLY A 59 -0.98 4.38 -1.74
N ALA A 60 -0.69 3.74 -0.61
CA ALA A 60 0.65 3.18 -0.33
C ALA A 60 1.03 2.07 -1.32
N TYR A 61 0.09 1.17 -1.65
CA TYR A 61 0.34 0.13 -2.63
C TYR A 61 0.48 0.68 -4.07
N GLN A 62 -0.30 1.70 -4.44
CA GLN A 62 -0.16 2.36 -5.74
C GLN A 62 1.21 2.99 -5.89
N GLU A 63 1.66 3.73 -4.86
CA GLU A 63 2.97 4.37 -4.86
C GLU A 63 4.11 3.34 -4.94
N ALA A 64 4.00 2.23 -4.18
CA ALA A 64 4.93 1.11 -4.28
C ALA A 64 4.96 0.53 -5.71
N PHE A 65 3.80 0.40 -6.36
CA PHE A 65 3.69 -0.12 -7.71
C PHE A 65 4.33 0.82 -8.73
N ASP A 66 4.05 2.12 -8.65
CA ASP A 66 4.59 3.11 -9.58
C ASP A 66 6.12 3.21 -9.50
N ILE A 67 6.67 3.18 -8.28
CA ILE A 67 8.13 3.13 -8.08
C ILE A 67 8.69 1.81 -8.62
N SER A 68 8.06 0.67 -8.33
CA SER A 68 8.52 -0.63 -8.86
C SER A 68 8.47 -0.69 -10.39
N LYS A 69 7.49 -0.04 -11.01
CA LYS A 69 7.34 0.00 -12.47
C LYS A 69 8.42 0.85 -13.12
N LYS A 70 8.81 1.94 -12.46
CA LYS A 70 9.80 2.90 -12.94
C LYS A 70 11.24 2.45 -12.71
N GLU A 71 11.53 1.91 -11.53
CA GLU A 71 12.90 1.68 -11.05
C GLU A 71 13.32 0.20 -11.08
N MET A 72 12.40 -0.76 -11.35
CA MET A 72 12.72 -2.20 -11.35
C MET A 72 12.36 -2.90 -12.65
N GLN A 73 13.14 -3.93 -12.98
CA GLN A 73 12.87 -4.82 -14.11
C GLN A 73 11.56 -5.62 -13.90
N PRO A 74 10.82 -5.96 -14.97
CA PRO A 74 9.58 -6.74 -14.88
C PRO A 74 9.76 -8.14 -14.24
N THR A 75 10.98 -8.69 -14.31
CA THR A 75 11.35 -9.99 -13.75
C THR A 75 11.78 -9.92 -12.28
N HIS A 76 11.79 -8.73 -11.68
CA HIS A 76 12.27 -8.56 -10.31
C HIS A 76 11.33 -9.22 -9.28
N PRO A 77 11.83 -10.03 -8.34
CA PRO A 77 11.00 -10.80 -7.41
C PRO A 77 10.12 -9.92 -6.51
N ILE A 78 10.59 -8.73 -6.13
CA ILE A 78 9.79 -7.77 -5.34
C ILE A 78 8.59 -7.26 -6.15
N ARG A 79 8.79 -6.97 -7.45
CA ARG A 79 7.74 -6.49 -8.34
C ARG A 79 6.70 -7.58 -8.62
N LEU A 80 7.15 -8.82 -8.79
CA LEU A 80 6.27 -9.99 -8.92
C LEU A 80 5.48 -10.23 -7.62
N GLY A 81 6.15 -10.18 -6.47
CA GLY A 81 5.51 -10.30 -5.16
C GLY A 81 4.49 -9.20 -4.90
N LEU A 82 4.75 -7.97 -5.37
CA LEU A 82 3.81 -6.85 -5.29
C LEU A 82 2.58 -7.09 -6.19
N ALA A 83 2.78 -7.53 -7.43
CA ALA A 83 1.70 -7.87 -8.36
C ALA A 83 0.83 -9.04 -7.85
N LEU A 84 1.46 -10.05 -7.24
CA LEU A 84 0.76 -11.17 -6.60
C LEU A 84 -0.05 -10.72 -5.39
N ASN A 85 0.53 -9.92 -4.48
CA ASN A 85 -0.22 -9.36 -3.35
C ASN A 85 -1.38 -8.46 -3.82
N PHE A 86 -1.19 -7.74 -4.92
CA PHE A 86 -2.27 -6.99 -5.58
C PHE A 86 -3.40 -7.89 -6.09
N SER A 87 -3.07 -9.04 -6.67
CA SER A 87 -4.07 -10.00 -7.18
C SER A 87 -4.87 -10.67 -6.06
N SER A 88 -4.28 -10.81 -4.87
CA SER A 88 -4.93 -11.34 -3.67
C SER A 88 -5.78 -10.30 -2.92
N LEU A 89 -5.71 -9.02 -3.30
CA LEU A 89 -6.61 -8.01 -2.73
C LEU A 89 -8.05 -8.28 -3.20
N PRO A 90 -9.07 -8.07 -2.33
CA PRO A 90 -10.46 -8.25 -2.72
C PRO A 90 -10.79 -7.37 -3.95
N ALA A 91 -11.56 -7.88 -4.92
CA ALA A 91 -11.87 -7.20 -6.17
C ALA A 91 -12.40 -5.76 -6.01
N CYS A 92 -13.03 -5.46 -4.87
CA CYS A 92 -13.43 -4.12 -4.43
C CYS A 92 -12.27 -3.10 -4.46
N TRP A 93 -11.08 -3.52 -4.05
CA TRP A 93 -9.87 -2.70 -3.98
C TRP A 93 -9.18 -2.58 -5.34
N LEU A 94 -9.13 -3.68 -6.10
CA LEU A 94 -8.56 -3.71 -7.43
C LEU A 94 -9.32 -2.77 -8.39
N LYS A 95 -10.66 -2.75 -8.31
CA LYS A 95 -11.48 -1.81 -9.08
C LYS A 95 -11.15 -0.36 -8.75
N ARG A 96 -10.98 -0.01 -7.48
CA ARG A 96 -10.70 1.38 -7.06
C ARG A 96 -9.30 1.85 -7.46
N LEU A 97 -8.36 0.93 -7.63
CA LEU A 97 -6.98 1.24 -8.02
C LEU A 97 -6.82 1.32 -9.55
N LEU A 98 -7.38 0.36 -10.29
CA LEU A 98 -7.36 0.35 -11.77
C LEU A 98 -8.32 1.38 -12.40
N MET A 99 -9.37 1.81 -11.68
CA MET A 99 -10.31 2.84 -12.15
C MET A 99 -9.89 4.27 -11.78
N ARG A 100 -8.91 4.48 -10.90
CA ARG A 100 -8.42 5.84 -10.55
C ARG A 100 -7.92 6.63 -11.78
N PRO A 101 -7.18 6.03 -12.74
CA PRO A 101 -6.82 6.69 -13.98
C PRO A 101 -8.03 7.01 -14.88
N LEU A 102 -9.09 6.19 -14.82
CA LEU A 102 -10.31 6.36 -15.62
C LEU A 102 -11.27 7.41 -15.02
N LEU A 103 -11.31 7.57 -13.70
CA LEU A 103 -12.13 8.58 -13.04
C LEU A 103 -11.62 10.00 -13.27
N ASN A 104 -10.31 10.20 -13.38
CA ASN A 104 -9.70 11.50 -13.70
C ASN A 104 -9.87 11.94 -15.17
N LEU A 105 -10.56 11.14 -15.99
CA LEU A 105 -10.92 11.47 -17.37
C LEU A 105 -12.39 11.92 -17.53
N ILE A 106 -13.17 11.93 -16.45
CA ILE A 106 -14.61 12.25 -16.46
C ILE A 106 -14.90 13.60 -15.75
N HIS A 107 -13.88 14.35 -15.36
CA HIS A 107 -14.00 15.71 -14.83
C HIS A 107 -13.10 16.69 -15.59
#